data_AF-A0A1A9WPM0-F1
#
_entry.id   AF-A0A1A9WPM0-F1
#
_cell.length_a   1.000
_cell.length_b   1.000
_cell.length_c   1.000
_cell.angle_alpha   90.00
_cell.angle_beta   90.00
_cell.angle_gamma   90.00
#
_symmetry.space_group_name_H-M   'P 1'
#
loop_
_entity.id
_entity.type
_entity.pdbx_description
1 polymer ?
#
loop_
_entity_poly.entity_id
_entity_poly.type
_entity_poly.pdbx_seq_one_letter_code
_entity_poly.pdbx_strand_id
1 'polypeptide(L)'
;MPQKEEFQCPSNIANGNYADPVTCRRFYQCVDGFPYLNRCPSGLYFDDVQKFCTFKDEAKCGPLSTMYSCTNKTTKSSSDNLSQQMMLVHHQYLTLTVIEKNINNFQNFLNPKSIQTLMKANK
;
A
#
# COMPACT_ATOMS: atom_id res chain seq x y z
N MET A 1 6.04 28.05 -19.78
CA MET A 1 4.85 27.18 -19.69
C MET A 1 5.30 25.91 -18.99
N PRO A 2 4.76 25.55 -17.81
CA PRO A 2 5.27 24.39 -17.08
C PRO A 2 4.96 23.14 -17.90
N GLN A 3 5.99 22.30 -18.10
CA GLN A 3 5.90 21.04 -18.82
C GLN A 3 5.07 20.07 -17.97
N LYS A 4 3.78 19.95 -18.30
CA LYS A 4 2.92 18.92 -17.73
C LYS A 4 3.32 17.60 -18.38
N GLU A 5 3.89 16.67 -17.62
CA GLU A 5 4.27 15.35 -18.13
C GLU A 5 3.09 14.74 -18.88
N GLU A 6 3.33 14.42 -20.16
CA GLU A 6 2.34 13.91 -21.10
C GLU A 6 2.24 12.39 -20.90
N PHE A 7 1.03 11.87 -20.75
CA PHE A 7 0.81 10.43 -20.59
C PHE A 7 1.26 9.71 -21.87
N GLN A 8 2.10 8.69 -21.73
CA GLN A 8 2.55 7.89 -22.87
C GLN A 8 1.79 6.57 -22.93
N CYS A 9 1.23 6.25 -24.10
CA CYS A 9 0.62 4.95 -24.33
C CYS A 9 1.66 3.82 -24.18
N PRO A 10 1.30 2.68 -23.58
CA PRO A 10 2.22 1.56 -23.45
C PRO A 10 2.63 1.03 -24.83
N SER A 11 3.93 1.03 -25.15
CA SER A 11 4.44 0.67 -26.48
C SER A 11 4.18 -0.78 -26.89
N ASN A 12 3.94 -1.65 -25.91
CA ASN A 12 3.81 -3.10 -26.12
C ASN A 12 2.35 -3.61 -25.93
N ILE A 13 1.37 -2.71 -25.82
CA ILE A 13 -0.02 -3.07 -25.53
C ILE A 13 -0.96 -2.57 -26.63
N ALA A 14 -2.05 -3.30 -26.85
CA ALA A 14 -3.11 -2.97 -27.79
C ALA A 14 -3.85 -1.67 -27.45
N ASN A 15 -4.56 -1.14 -28.44
CA ASN A 15 -5.51 -0.04 -28.29
C ASN A 15 -6.49 -0.32 -27.13
N GLY A 16 -6.81 0.71 -26.34
CA GLY A 16 -7.63 0.53 -25.15
C GLY A 16 -7.64 1.71 -24.20
N ASN A 17 -8.31 1.53 -23.05
CA ASN A 17 -8.42 2.55 -22.01
C ASN A 17 -7.44 2.26 -20.87
N TYR A 18 -6.81 3.31 -20.36
CA TYR A 18 -5.76 3.26 -19.34
C TYR A 18 -6.00 4.33 -18.28
N ALA A 19 -5.75 4.01 -17.01
CA ALA A 19 -5.97 4.97 -15.93
C ALA A 19 -5.08 6.22 -16.05
N ASP A 20 -5.66 7.38 -15.72
CA ASP A 20 -4.89 8.60 -15.49
C ASP A 20 -4.19 8.49 -14.12
N PRO A 21 -2.85 8.62 -14.03
CA PRO A 21 -2.12 8.54 -12.77
C PRO A 21 -2.45 9.68 -11.80
N VAL A 22 -3.05 10.77 -12.28
CA VAL A 22 -3.37 11.95 -11.47
C VAL A 22 -4.79 11.88 -10.90
N THR A 23 -5.74 11.29 -11.62
CA THR A 23 -7.13 11.28 -11.16
C THR A 23 -7.97 10.14 -11.73
N CYS A 24 -8.75 9.49 -10.86
CA CYS A 24 -9.75 8.49 -11.24
C CYS A 24 -10.89 9.02 -12.12
N ARG A 25 -11.03 10.35 -12.23
CA ARG A 25 -12.11 11.01 -12.98
C ARG A 25 -11.82 11.08 -14.47
N ARG A 26 -10.63 10.66 -14.87
CA ARG A 26 -10.12 10.69 -16.24
C ARG A 26 -9.42 9.38 -16.55
N PHE A 27 -9.29 9.12 -17.84
CA PHE A 27 -8.55 7.99 -18.37
C PHE A 27 -7.99 8.38 -19.73
N TYR A 28 -6.97 7.68 -20.19
CA TYR A 28 -6.42 7.83 -21.52
C TYR A 28 -6.91 6.68 -22.39
N GLN A 29 -7.46 7.01 -23.55
CA GLN A 29 -7.71 6.05 -24.61
C GLN A 29 -6.50 6.06 -25.54
N CYS A 30 -5.85 4.92 -25.71
CA CYS A 30 -4.76 4.77 -26.66
C CYS A 30 -5.30 4.20 -27.97
N VAL A 31 -5.02 4.91 -29.07
CA VAL A 31 -5.30 4.44 -30.44
C VAL A 31 -4.03 4.64 -31.25
N ASP A 32 -3.48 3.53 -31.74
CA ASP A 32 -2.25 3.46 -32.54
C ASP A 32 -1.06 4.18 -31.88
N GLY A 33 -0.95 4.02 -30.56
CA GLY A 33 0.10 4.63 -29.74
C GLY A 33 -0.16 6.08 -29.33
N PHE A 34 -1.25 6.70 -29.78
CA PHE A 34 -1.60 8.07 -29.43
C PHE A 34 -2.58 8.14 -28.24
N PRO A 35 -2.27 8.93 -27.20
CA PRO A 35 -3.10 9.07 -26.01
C PRO A 35 -4.17 10.15 -26.16
N TYR A 36 -5.43 9.78 -25.92
CA TYR A 36 -6.57 10.69 -25.91
C TYR A 36 -7.15 10.78 -24.50
N LEU A 37 -7.05 11.96 -23.88
CA LEU A 37 -7.58 12.18 -22.55
C LEU A 37 -9.11 12.25 -22.57
N ASN A 38 -9.74 11.35 -21.82
CA ASN A 38 -11.18 11.27 -21.65
C ASN A 38 -11.57 11.51 -20.19
N ARG A 39 -12.81 11.94 -19.98
CA ARG A 39 -13.42 12.11 -18.66
C ARG A 39 -14.53 11.09 -18.47
N CYS A 40 -14.60 10.51 -17.29
CA CYS A 40 -15.77 9.73 -16.92
C CYS A 40 -17.00 10.64 -16.82
N PRO A 41 -18.21 10.12 -17.14
CA PRO A 41 -19.45 10.82 -16.88
C PRO A 41 -19.58 11.27 -15.42
N SER A 42 -20.46 12.25 -15.18
CA SER A 42 -20.67 12.83 -13.86
C SER A 42 -21.00 11.76 -12.82
N GLY A 43 -20.15 11.66 -11.79
CA GLY A 43 -20.33 10.73 -10.68
C GLY A 43 -19.60 9.40 -10.84
N LEU A 44 -19.03 9.13 -12.02
CA LEU A 44 -18.30 7.90 -12.29
C LEU A 44 -16.78 8.07 -12.19
N TYR A 45 -16.10 6.94 -12.02
CA TYR A 45 -14.69 6.79 -11.75
C TYR A 45 -14.15 5.62 -12.58
N PHE A 46 -12.99 5.81 -13.19
CA PHE A 46 -12.38 4.79 -14.04
C PHE A 46 -11.90 3.60 -13.20
N ASP A 47 -12.37 2.40 -13.55
CA ASP A 47 -11.89 1.14 -13.01
C ASP A 47 -10.79 0.60 -13.93
N ASP A 48 -9.55 0.56 -13.44
CA ASP A 48 -8.41 0.13 -14.23
C ASP A 48 -8.31 -1.40 -14.39
N VAL A 49 -9.13 -2.17 -13.69
CA VAL A 49 -9.27 -3.61 -13.92
C VAL A 49 -10.24 -3.84 -15.07
N GLN A 50 -11.41 -3.21 -15.01
CA GLN A 50 -12.48 -3.44 -15.98
C GLN A 50 -12.41 -2.55 -17.23
N LYS A 51 -11.56 -1.51 -17.21
CA LYS A 51 -11.31 -0.55 -18.30
C LYS A 51 -12.53 0.29 -18.69
N PHE A 52 -13.45 0.55 -17.76
CA PHE A 52 -14.60 1.45 -17.94
C PHE A 52 -14.89 2.28 -16.69
N CYS A 53 -15.74 3.30 -16.83
CA CYS A 53 -16.15 4.16 -15.73
C CYS A 53 -17.32 3.52 -14.94
N THR A 54 -17.14 3.30 -13.64
CA THR A 54 -18.18 2.80 -12.73
C THR A 54 -18.37 3.71 -11.51
N PHE A 55 -19.26 3.35 -10.59
CA PHE A 55 -19.47 4.07 -9.34
C PHE A 55 -18.22 4.07 -8.47
N LYS A 56 -18.08 5.13 -7.67
CA LYS A 56 -16.88 5.36 -6.85
C LYS A 56 -16.52 4.16 -5.95
N ASP A 57 -17.53 3.54 -5.35
CA ASP A 57 -17.34 2.47 -4.37
C ASP A 57 -16.98 1.14 -5.03
N GLU A 58 -17.18 1.02 -6.34
CA GLU A 58 -16.83 -0.16 -7.14
C GLU A 58 -15.50 0.02 -7.87
N ALA A 59 -15.12 1.25 -8.20
CA ALA A 59 -14.00 1.55 -9.06
C ALA A 59 -12.64 1.27 -8.39
N LYS A 60 -11.79 0.50 -9.07
CA LYS A 60 -10.41 0.27 -8.65
C LYS A 60 -9.54 1.31 -9.35
N CYS A 61 -9.39 2.44 -8.67
CA CYS A 61 -8.72 3.61 -9.22
C CYS A 61 -7.19 3.48 -9.25
N GLY A 62 -6.61 4.13 -10.26
CA GLY A 62 -5.17 4.29 -10.45
C GLY A 62 -4.65 3.30 -11.48
N PRO A 63 -3.45 3.53 -12.03
CA PRO A 63 -2.80 2.54 -12.87
C PRO A 63 -2.46 1.32 -12.01
N LEU A 64 -3.30 0.29 -12.10
CA LEU A 64 -3.07 -1.02 -11.52
C LEU A 64 -2.13 -1.77 -12.45
N SER A 65 -0.86 -1.54 -12.20
CA SER A 65 0.26 -2.19 -12.86
C SER A 65 0.05 -3.70 -13.06
N THR A 66 -0.01 -4.14 -14.32
CA THR A 66 0.63 -5.42 -14.69
C THR A 66 2.11 -5.24 -15.05
N MET A 67 2.59 -4.01 -15.29
CA MET A 67 4.04 -3.69 -15.29
C MET A 67 4.35 -2.17 -15.21
N TYR A 68 3.64 -1.46 -14.34
CA TYR A 68 4.05 -0.15 -13.84
C TYR A 68 4.33 -0.27 -12.34
N SER A 69 5.28 -1.14 -11.99
CA SER A 69 6.07 -0.89 -10.78
C SER A 69 6.58 0.54 -10.88
N CYS A 70 6.47 1.31 -9.80
CA CYS A 70 7.34 2.46 -9.61
C CYS A 70 8.79 1.95 -9.74
N THR A 71 9.37 2.01 -10.93
CA THR A 71 10.81 1.86 -11.11
C THR A 71 11.40 3.17 -10.65
N ASN A 72 12.21 3.10 -9.60
CA ASN A 72 12.87 4.23 -8.98
C ASN A 72 13.52 5.16 -10.03
N LYS A 73 12.93 6.33 -10.29
CA LYS A 73 13.68 7.47 -10.85
C LYS A 73 14.49 8.06 -9.71
N THR A 74 15.76 7.70 -9.63
CA THR A 74 16.71 8.36 -8.75
C THR A 74 17.14 9.68 -9.39
N THR A 75 16.51 10.80 -9.04
CA THR A 75 17.19 12.11 -8.93
C THR A 75 16.49 12.97 -7.87
N LYS A 76 17.26 13.43 -6.87
CA LYS A 76 16.81 14.13 -5.66
C LYS A 76 16.10 15.46 -5.98
N SER A 77 14.87 15.60 -5.50
CA SER A 77 14.36 16.88 -4.99
C SER A 77 14.21 16.77 -3.47
N SER A 78 15.27 17.17 -2.78
CA SER A 78 15.29 18.03 -1.59
C SER A 78 13.98 18.22 -0.79
N SER A 79 13.52 17.20 -0.05
CA SER A 79 13.12 17.31 1.37
C SER A 79 12.53 16.02 1.94
N ASP A 80 13.19 14.86 1.78
CA ASP A 80 12.91 13.66 2.60
C ASP A 80 14.08 12.66 2.53
N ASN A 81 15.21 13.02 3.15
CA ASN A 81 16.33 12.10 3.41
C ASN A 81 16.28 11.54 4.84
N LEU A 82 15.10 11.20 5.39
CA LEU A 82 15.02 10.59 6.72
C LEU A 82 13.88 9.57 6.94
N SER A 83 13.60 8.69 5.98
CA SER A 83 12.59 7.63 6.23
C SER A 83 12.93 6.22 5.74
N GLN A 84 14.15 5.93 5.28
CA GLN A 84 14.52 4.58 4.82
C GLN A 84 15.58 3.86 5.65
N GLN A 85 15.72 4.22 6.93
CA GLN A 85 16.47 3.42 7.90
C GLN A 85 15.66 3.12 9.17
N MET A 86 14.40 2.67 9.01
CA MET A 86 13.58 2.23 10.16
C MET A 86 12.75 0.96 9.92
N MET A 87 12.91 0.25 8.80
CA MET A 87 12.10 -0.95 8.49
C MET A 87 12.93 -2.23 8.28
N LEU A 88 14.12 -2.29 8.87
CA LEU A 88 14.87 -3.55 9.06
C LEU A 88 15.34 -3.73 10.50
N VAL A 89 15.49 -2.63 11.26
CA VAL A 89 15.87 -2.69 12.69
C VAL A 89 14.65 -3.03 13.57
N HIS A 90 13.42 -2.61 13.22
CA HIS A 90 12.25 -2.84 14.07
C HIS A 90 11.76 -4.31 14.07
N HIS A 91 11.85 -5.05 12.96
CA HIS A 91 11.40 -6.45 12.92
C HIS A 91 12.34 -7.38 13.71
N GLN A 92 13.64 -7.09 13.71
CA GLN A 92 14.64 -7.86 14.46
C GLN A 92 14.74 -7.46 15.95
N TYR A 93 14.33 -6.23 16.31
CA TYR A 93 14.17 -5.81 17.72
C TYR A 93 12.79 -6.17 18.30
N LEU A 94 11.74 -6.32 17.49
CA LEU A 94 10.44 -6.83 17.94
C LEU A 94 10.55 -8.30 18.39
N THR A 95 11.36 -9.12 17.72
CA THR A 95 11.56 -10.52 18.13
C THR A 95 12.37 -10.63 19.43
N LEU A 96 13.29 -9.69 19.69
CA LEU A 96 14.04 -9.62 20.96
C LEU A 96 13.20 -9.01 22.11
N THR A 97 12.33 -8.03 21.84
CA THR A 97 11.50 -7.37 22.87
C THR A 97 10.21 -8.13 23.24
N VAL A 98 9.81 -9.15 22.47
CA VAL A 98 8.70 -10.07 22.82
C VAL A 98 9.10 -11.11 23.88
N ILE A 99 10.40 -11.41 24.04
CA ILE A 99 10.86 -12.39 25.05
C ILE A 99 10.89 -11.78 26.47
N GLU A 100 11.05 -10.46 26.62
CA GLU A 100 11.13 -9.84 27.96
C GLU A 100 9.79 -9.30 28.52
N LYS A 101 8.80 -9.02 27.67
CA LYS A 101 7.47 -8.56 28.16
C LYS A 101 6.53 -9.68 28.60
N ASN A 102 6.99 -10.93 28.58
CA ASN A 102 6.24 -12.09 29.05
C ASN A 102 6.72 -12.64 30.41
N ILE A 103 7.46 -11.85 31.19
CA ILE A 103 7.74 -12.15 32.61
C ILE A 103 6.72 -11.45 33.53
N ASN A 104 6.19 -10.28 33.14
CA ASN A 104 5.32 -9.47 34.00
C ASN A 104 3.85 -9.93 34.05
N ASN A 105 3.43 -10.91 33.23
CA ASN A 105 2.10 -11.50 33.31
C ASN A 105 2.08 -12.91 33.95
N PHE A 106 3.24 -13.41 34.40
CA PHE A 106 3.34 -14.67 35.18
C PHE A 106 3.47 -14.44 36.69
N GLN A 107 3.81 -13.21 37.12
CA GLN A 107 3.92 -12.85 38.54
C GLN A 107 2.56 -12.80 39.27
N ASN A 108 1.43 -12.75 38.55
CA ASN A 108 0.09 -12.86 39.15
C ASN A 108 -0.41 -14.31 39.31
N PHE A 109 0.35 -15.31 38.87
CA PHE A 109 0.01 -16.74 39.04
C PHE A 109 0.82 -17.45 40.14
N LEU A 110 1.76 -16.76 40.78
CA LEU A 110 2.49 -17.25 41.94
C LEU A 110 2.19 -16.37 43.16
N ASN A 111 0.92 -16.27 43.54
CA ASN A 111 0.56 -15.78 44.86
C ASN A 111 1.03 -16.82 45.91
N PRO A 112 1.97 -16.49 46.82
CA PRO A 112 2.49 -17.44 47.80
C PRO A 112 1.44 -17.93 48.81
N LYS A 113 0.25 -17.30 48.87
CA LYS A 113 -0.87 -17.77 49.71
C LYS A 113 -1.60 -18.99 49.13
N SER A 114 -1.47 -19.28 47.83
CA SER A 114 -2.14 -20.43 47.19
C SER A 114 -1.29 -21.71 47.20
N ILE A 115 0.05 -21.58 47.26
CA ILE A 115 0.98 -22.72 47.22
C ILE A 115 1.09 -23.42 48.59
N GLN A 116 0.91 -22.70 49.70
CA GLN A 116 0.92 -23.30 51.04
C GLN A 116 -0.27 -24.24 51.31
N THR A 117 -1.39 -24.06 50.63
CA THR A 117 -2.57 -24.92 50.79
C THR A 117 -2.39 -26.27 50.09
N LEU A 118 -1.61 -26.32 49.00
CA LEU A 118 -1.36 -27.56 48.25
C LEU A 118 -0.24 -28.45 48.84
N MET A 119 0.65 -27.90 49.68
CA MET A 119 1.61 -28.72 50.43
C MET A 119 1.06 -29.31 51.74
N LYS A 120 -0.18 -28.98 52.14
CA LYS A 120 -0.87 -29.60 53.29
C LYS A 120 -1.94 -30.63 52.92
N ALA A 121 -2.18 -30.84 51.62
CA ALA A 121 -3.14 -31.83 51.13
C ALA A 121 -2.48 -33.14 50.62
N ASN A 122 -1.16 -33.27 50.78
CA ASN A 122 -0.40 -34.50 50.48
C ASN A 122 0.59 -34.86 51.60
N LYS A 123 0.19 -34.63 52.85
CA LYS A 123 0.73 -35.33 54.02
C LYS A 123 -0.33 -35.46 55.10
#